data_AF-A0A966JDX8-F1
#
_entry.id   AF-A0A966JDX8-F1
#
_cell.length_a   1.000
_cell.length_b   1.000
_cell.length_c   1.000
_cell.angle_alpha   90.00
_cell.angle_beta   90.00
_cell.angle_gamma   90.00
#
_symmetry.space_group_name_H-M   'P 1'
#
loop_
_entity.id
_entity.type
_entity.pdbx_description
1 polymer ?
#
loop_
_entity_poly.entity_id
_entity_poly.type
_entity_poly.pdbx_seq_one_letter_code
_entity_poly.pdbx_strand_id
1 'polypeptide(L)'
;ERGRALVALVGAVVMLISMPMTWAAGGPGISAYGRRDDVELTGQSFNGLAAEGGSWFAFIVAFLALFVGAGCIAVLSGRGKARWLSADGITFGSLAALITAFGYVIARPSAFTPEYSVGSGAWIALIGAVVATVASLSWMAVGAYGPHRPLRRRVSGGPIFLGATAILMAVVSIFSMWHLDERGGVVMTPEIQAEMDALKEAAKAGDIDPGVAATEIQVIRAKAKQDERIIIDGSDPAGVGLGTWTVAFGIAGAIGAAVAAGAAGFGDRRRWIGGTVAMGLGLGIAGYSLGFVATLVRVADQNYFSGVGAMFAMFVGSLLFAAGSGLVKGFERAKVYREISVGDVVSAESPSLTADAADDAEKATVSS
;
A
#
# COMPACT_ATOMS: atom_id res chain seq x y z
N GLU A 1 -4.19 15.66 -21.25
CA GLU A 1 -4.38 14.32 -20.65
C GLU A 1 -3.27 13.36 -21.03
N ARG A 2 -3.07 13.07 -22.34
CA ARG A 2 -2.01 12.14 -22.81
C ARG A 2 -0.61 12.49 -22.30
N GLY A 3 -0.22 13.76 -22.28
CA GLY A 3 1.07 14.19 -21.71
C GLY A 3 1.22 13.83 -20.23
N ARG A 4 0.17 13.96 -19.41
CA ARG A 4 0.19 13.59 -17.99
C ARG A 4 0.24 12.08 -17.79
N ALA A 5 -0.49 11.33 -18.63
CA ALA A 5 -0.39 9.87 -18.66
C ALA A 5 1.03 9.40 -19.03
N LEU A 6 1.70 10.10 -19.96
CA LEU A 6 3.08 9.81 -20.34
C LEU A 6 4.05 10.10 -19.19
N VAL A 7 3.91 11.23 -18.48
CA VAL A 7 4.74 11.52 -17.30
C VAL A 7 4.50 10.49 -16.18
N ALA A 8 3.25 10.08 -15.96
CA ALA A 8 2.94 9.02 -14.99
C ALA A 8 3.54 7.67 -15.39
N LEU A 9 3.55 7.35 -16.69
CA LEU A 9 4.21 6.15 -17.22
C LEU A 9 5.72 6.20 -17.00
N VAL A 10 6.36 7.36 -17.20
CA VAL A 10 7.80 7.53 -16.89
C VAL A 10 8.06 7.24 -15.41
N GLY A 11 7.24 7.79 -14.49
CA GLY A 11 7.35 7.48 -13.07
C GLY A 11 7.21 5.98 -12.76
N ALA A 12 6.27 5.29 -13.41
CA ALA A 12 6.12 3.84 -13.30
C ALA A 12 7.35 3.06 -13.80
N VAL A 13 7.92 3.47 -14.95
CA VAL A 13 9.15 2.86 -15.47
C VAL A 13 10.34 3.08 -14.52
N VAL A 14 10.47 4.27 -13.95
CA VAL A 14 11.52 4.57 -12.95
C VAL A 14 11.39 3.66 -11.72
N MET A 15 10.17 3.44 -11.22
CA MET A 15 9.94 2.47 -10.14
C MET A 15 10.36 1.04 -10.52
N LEU A 16 10.12 0.60 -11.75
CA LEU A 16 10.54 -0.73 -12.21
C LEU A 16 12.07 -0.83 -12.37
N ILE A 17 12.73 0.21 -12.88
CA ILE A 17 14.20 0.27 -12.98
C ILE A 17 14.85 0.21 -11.59
N SER A 18 14.17 0.71 -10.56
CA SER A 18 14.69 0.67 -9.19
C SER A 18 14.78 -0.73 -8.59
N MET A 19 14.04 -1.71 -9.12
CA MET A 19 13.99 -3.09 -8.60
C MET A 19 15.35 -3.80 -8.58
N PRO A 20 16.11 -3.87 -9.69
CA PRO A 20 17.43 -4.49 -9.70
C PRO A 20 18.52 -3.68 -8.98
N MET A 21 18.24 -2.45 -8.56
CA MET A 21 19.19 -1.61 -7.85
C MET A 21 19.24 -1.94 -6.36
N THR A 22 20.22 -1.42 -5.62
CA THR A 22 20.39 -1.65 -4.19
C THR A 22 19.26 -1.04 -3.36
N TRP A 23 18.53 -1.83 -2.57
CA TRP A 23 17.50 -1.36 -1.64
C TRP A 23 18.01 -1.28 -0.20
N ALA A 24 18.83 -2.24 0.22
CA ALA A 24 19.51 -2.24 1.52
C ALA A 24 21.02 -2.25 1.30
N ALA A 25 21.75 -1.36 1.98
CA ALA A 25 23.20 -1.29 1.92
C ALA A 25 23.78 -1.38 3.34
N GLY A 26 24.95 -2.00 3.50
CA GLY A 26 25.60 -2.20 4.80
C GLY A 26 24.93 -3.28 5.66
N GLY A 27 24.03 -4.07 5.10
CA GLY A 27 23.35 -5.16 5.77
C GLY A 27 21.82 -5.18 5.54
N PRO A 28 21.14 -6.22 6.04
CA PRO A 28 19.69 -6.31 6.05
C PRO A 28 19.03 -5.27 6.98
N GLY A 29 17.97 -4.61 6.51
CA GLY A 29 17.22 -3.64 7.31
C GLY A 29 16.12 -4.29 8.15
N ILE A 30 14.97 -4.56 7.52
CA ILE A 30 13.77 -5.09 8.21
C ILE A 30 13.88 -6.58 8.50
N SER A 31 14.53 -7.38 7.65
CA SER A 31 14.68 -8.83 7.89
C SER A 31 15.51 -9.15 9.13
N ALA A 32 16.46 -8.28 9.49
CA ALA A 32 17.34 -8.43 10.63
C ALA A 32 16.61 -8.35 11.99
N TYR A 33 15.35 -7.92 12.01
CA TYR A 33 14.52 -8.09 13.20
C TYR A 33 14.17 -9.56 13.43
N GLY A 34 13.81 -10.27 12.35
CA GLY A 34 13.28 -11.63 12.40
C GLY A 34 14.32 -12.73 12.35
N ARG A 35 15.53 -12.48 11.83
CA ARG A 35 16.58 -13.50 11.63
C ARG A 35 17.86 -13.11 12.35
N ARG A 36 18.39 -13.95 13.26
CA ARG A 36 19.67 -13.65 13.96
C ARG A 36 20.89 -13.77 13.06
N ASP A 37 20.85 -14.71 12.12
CA ASP A 37 21.95 -14.96 11.17
C ASP A 37 22.19 -13.77 10.22
N ASP A 38 21.25 -12.81 10.15
CA ASP A 38 21.41 -11.57 9.39
C ASP A 38 22.55 -10.67 9.90
N VAL A 39 23.06 -10.91 11.12
CA VAL A 39 24.27 -10.26 11.64
C VAL A 39 25.50 -10.58 10.77
N GLU A 40 25.60 -11.79 10.23
CA GLU A 40 26.70 -12.21 9.36
C GLU A 40 26.68 -11.53 7.98
N LEU A 41 25.55 -10.91 7.63
CA LEU A 41 25.35 -10.17 6.39
C LEU A 41 25.70 -8.68 6.50
N THR A 42 26.22 -8.24 7.64
CA THR A 42 26.69 -6.86 7.85
C THR A 42 27.75 -6.48 6.80
N GLY A 43 27.69 -5.25 6.29
CA GLY A 43 28.56 -4.77 5.22
C GLY A 43 28.15 -5.19 3.80
N GLN A 44 27.19 -6.12 3.63
CA GLN A 44 26.70 -6.53 2.31
C GLN A 44 25.60 -5.58 1.78
N SER A 45 25.35 -5.64 0.48
CA SER A 45 24.32 -4.83 -0.18
C SER A 45 23.37 -5.72 -0.97
N PHE A 46 22.08 -5.43 -0.86
CA PHE A 46 20.99 -6.25 -1.40
C PHE A 46 20.11 -5.42 -2.33
N ASN A 47 19.83 -5.96 -3.51
CA ASN A 47 18.87 -5.35 -4.43
C ASN A 47 17.41 -5.67 -4.03
N GLY A 48 16.45 -5.05 -4.70
CA GLY A 48 15.02 -5.25 -4.43
C GLY A 48 14.51 -6.65 -4.77
N LEU A 49 15.27 -7.43 -5.53
CA LEU A 49 14.94 -8.81 -5.92
C LEU A 49 15.63 -9.86 -5.04
N ALA A 50 16.53 -9.45 -4.16
CA ALA A 50 17.36 -10.36 -3.40
C ALA A 50 16.51 -11.22 -2.44
N ALA A 51 16.77 -12.52 -2.48
CA ALA A 51 16.12 -13.50 -1.61
C ALA A 51 16.52 -13.32 -0.14
N GLU A 52 17.74 -12.85 0.10
CA GLU A 52 18.28 -12.52 1.43
C GLU A 52 18.57 -11.02 1.50
N GLY A 53 18.30 -10.39 2.64
CA GLY A 53 18.48 -8.94 2.89
C GLY A 53 17.65 -7.97 2.02
N GLY A 54 17.06 -8.43 0.92
CA GLY A 54 16.10 -7.69 0.11
C GLY A 54 14.75 -7.53 0.81
N SER A 55 13.90 -6.62 0.31
CA SER A 55 12.64 -6.24 0.96
C SER A 55 11.42 -6.50 0.08
N TRP A 56 10.36 -7.07 0.67
CA TRP A 56 9.07 -7.26 -0.02
C TRP A 56 8.39 -5.97 -0.44
N PHE A 57 8.81 -4.84 0.12
CA PHE A 57 8.37 -3.52 -0.31
C PHE A 57 8.66 -3.28 -1.80
N ALA A 58 9.81 -3.74 -2.29
CA ALA A 58 10.21 -3.60 -3.68
C ALA A 58 9.21 -4.33 -4.61
N PHE A 59 8.86 -5.58 -4.29
CA PHE A 59 7.86 -6.35 -5.05
C PHE A 59 6.48 -5.69 -5.07
N ILE A 60 6.04 -5.11 -3.94
CA ILE A 60 4.75 -4.40 -3.88
C ILE A 60 4.79 -3.12 -4.73
N VAL A 61 5.87 -2.34 -4.63
CA VAL A 61 6.07 -1.15 -5.47
C VAL A 61 6.11 -1.52 -6.94
N ALA A 62 6.79 -2.61 -7.32
CA ALA A 62 6.82 -3.11 -8.69
C ALA A 62 5.43 -3.52 -9.19
N PHE A 63 4.65 -4.25 -8.37
CA PHE A 63 3.28 -4.60 -8.70
C PHE A 63 2.41 -3.36 -8.95
N LEU A 64 2.49 -2.36 -8.07
CA LEU A 64 1.77 -1.10 -8.22
C LEU A 64 2.27 -0.30 -9.44
N ALA A 65 3.56 -0.32 -9.74
CA ALA A 65 4.14 0.30 -10.92
C ALA A 65 3.66 -0.37 -12.22
N LEU A 66 3.57 -1.71 -12.25
CA LEU A 66 2.97 -2.44 -13.38
C LEU A 66 1.50 -2.08 -13.58
N PHE A 67 0.74 -1.99 -12.49
CA PHE A 67 -0.67 -1.57 -12.52
C PHE A 67 -0.82 -0.14 -13.08
N VAL A 68 -0.02 0.81 -12.60
CA VAL A 68 0.02 2.20 -13.07
C VAL A 68 0.44 2.26 -14.55
N GLY A 69 1.48 1.52 -14.92
CA GLY A 69 1.99 1.45 -16.29
C GLY A 69 0.95 0.90 -17.26
N ALA A 70 0.29 -0.20 -16.91
CA ALA A 70 -0.81 -0.78 -17.68
C ALA A 70 -1.97 0.21 -17.85
N GLY A 71 -2.31 0.97 -16.80
CA GLY A 71 -3.28 2.05 -16.85
C GLY A 71 -2.90 3.14 -17.86
N CYS A 72 -1.66 3.61 -17.79
CA CYS A 72 -1.17 4.65 -18.70
C CYS A 72 -1.15 4.15 -20.16
N ILE A 73 -0.69 2.92 -20.40
CA ILE A 73 -0.67 2.32 -21.74
C ILE A 73 -2.10 2.20 -22.29
N ALA A 74 -3.05 1.69 -21.50
CA ALA A 74 -4.45 1.56 -21.93
C ALA A 74 -5.04 2.92 -22.39
N VAL A 75 -4.73 3.99 -21.68
CA VAL A 75 -5.17 5.36 -22.01
C VAL A 75 -4.49 5.87 -23.28
N LEU A 76 -3.17 5.68 -23.41
CA LEU A 76 -2.40 6.13 -24.57
C LEU A 76 -2.81 5.39 -25.85
N SER A 77 -3.11 4.10 -25.76
CA SER A 77 -3.59 3.28 -26.88
C SER A 77 -5.06 3.49 -27.22
N GLY A 78 -5.79 4.37 -26.50
CA GLY A 78 -7.23 4.56 -26.72
C GLY A 78 -8.11 3.37 -26.31
N ARG A 79 -7.55 2.38 -25.61
CA ARG A 79 -8.22 1.16 -25.13
C ARG A 79 -8.77 1.31 -23.71
N GLY A 80 -8.77 2.52 -23.14
CA GLY A 80 -9.14 2.86 -21.77
C GLY A 80 -10.64 2.71 -21.46
N LYS A 81 -11.21 1.51 -21.66
CA LYS A 81 -12.57 1.15 -21.24
C LYS A 81 -12.60 0.48 -19.86
N ALA A 82 -11.47 -0.08 -19.41
CA ALA A 82 -11.38 -0.71 -18.11
C ALA A 82 -11.35 0.36 -16.99
N ARG A 83 -12.35 0.32 -16.10
CA ARG A 83 -12.54 1.33 -15.03
C ARG A 83 -11.31 1.54 -14.17
N TRP A 84 -10.60 0.47 -13.82
CA TRP A 84 -9.43 0.53 -12.94
C TRP A 84 -8.15 0.97 -13.66
N LEU A 85 -8.20 1.08 -14.99
CA LEU A 85 -7.10 1.55 -15.84
C LEU A 85 -7.38 2.98 -16.37
N SER A 86 -8.11 3.77 -15.58
CA SER A 86 -8.42 5.19 -15.82
C SER A 86 -7.53 6.12 -14.96
N ALA A 87 -7.76 7.43 -15.05
CA ALA A 87 -7.09 8.44 -14.24
C ALA A 87 -7.15 8.14 -12.73
N ASP A 88 -8.30 7.68 -12.24
CA ASP A 88 -8.57 7.32 -10.85
C ASP A 88 -7.66 6.15 -10.42
N GLY A 89 -7.63 5.11 -11.27
CA GLY A 89 -6.76 3.92 -11.15
C GLY A 89 -5.31 4.28 -10.98
N ILE A 90 -4.80 5.01 -11.96
CA ILE A 90 -3.42 5.49 -12.02
C ILE A 90 -3.09 6.35 -10.79
N THR A 91 -4.04 7.16 -10.31
CA THR A 91 -3.83 8.04 -9.17
C THR A 91 -3.75 7.29 -7.85
N PHE A 92 -4.73 6.45 -7.51
CA PHE A 92 -4.65 5.71 -6.25
C PHE A 92 -3.48 4.69 -6.28
N GLY A 93 -3.18 4.10 -7.45
CA GLY A 93 -2.07 3.16 -7.60
C GLY A 93 -0.71 3.83 -7.41
N SER A 94 -0.50 5.01 -8.00
CA SER A 94 0.73 5.79 -7.80
C SER A 94 0.87 6.29 -6.37
N LEU A 95 -0.21 6.77 -5.75
CA LEU A 95 -0.20 7.18 -4.36
C LEU A 95 0.09 6.00 -3.41
N ALA A 96 -0.46 4.81 -3.70
CA ALA A 96 -0.15 3.60 -2.93
C ALA A 96 1.32 3.21 -3.06
N ALA A 97 1.89 3.30 -4.26
CA ALA A 97 3.32 3.03 -4.49
C ALA A 97 4.20 4.03 -3.73
N LEU A 98 3.79 5.32 -3.73
CA LEU A 98 4.48 6.38 -3.00
C LEU A 98 4.53 6.10 -1.49
N ILE A 99 3.37 5.80 -0.89
CA ILE A 99 3.30 5.52 0.55
C ILE A 99 4.04 4.22 0.91
N THR A 100 4.01 3.21 0.04
CA THR A 100 4.77 1.96 0.25
C THR A 100 6.27 2.21 0.20
N ALA A 101 6.77 2.88 -0.85
CA ALA A 101 8.19 3.22 -0.98
C ALA A 101 8.66 4.13 0.16
N PHE A 102 7.85 5.13 0.53
CA PHE A 102 8.11 5.99 1.68
C PHE A 102 8.24 5.15 2.95
N GLY A 103 7.28 4.26 3.21
CA GLY A 103 7.29 3.34 4.35
C GLY A 103 8.58 2.54 4.48
N TYR A 104 9.18 2.10 3.37
CA TYR A 104 10.48 1.44 3.40
C TYR A 104 11.61 2.39 3.84
N VAL A 105 11.67 3.59 3.24
CA VAL A 105 12.74 4.57 3.45
C VAL A 105 12.77 5.08 4.90
N ILE A 106 11.60 5.22 5.52
CA ILE A 106 11.45 5.72 6.89
C ILE A 106 11.39 4.62 7.96
N ALA A 107 11.32 3.34 7.55
CA ALA A 107 11.38 2.23 8.49
C ALA A 107 12.72 2.22 9.21
N ARG A 108 12.69 2.05 10.53
CA ARG A 108 13.91 2.00 11.33
C ARG A 108 14.56 0.61 11.20
N PRO A 109 15.87 0.53 10.93
CA PRO A 109 16.56 -0.75 10.87
C PRO A 109 16.63 -1.42 12.24
N SER A 110 16.93 -2.72 12.23
CA SER A 110 17.21 -3.47 13.45
C SER A 110 18.48 -2.96 14.13
N ALA A 111 18.52 -3.02 15.47
CA ALA A 111 19.73 -2.72 16.23
C ALA A 111 20.90 -3.67 15.92
N PHE A 112 20.61 -4.83 15.32
CA PHE A 112 21.60 -5.83 14.91
C PHE A 112 22.39 -5.45 13.64
N THR A 113 21.98 -4.40 12.92
CA THR A 113 22.66 -3.96 11.68
C THR A 113 23.02 -2.47 11.75
N PRO A 114 24.03 -2.08 12.55
CA PRO A 114 24.39 -0.69 12.77
C PRO A 114 24.94 0.01 11.51
N GLU A 115 25.46 -0.75 10.55
CA GLU A 115 25.97 -0.23 9.27
C GLU A 115 24.88 -0.05 8.21
N TYR A 116 23.62 -0.41 8.52
CA TYR A 116 22.52 -0.31 7.57
C TYR A 116 22.32 1.13 7.08
N SER A 117 22.12 1.24 5.76
CA SER A 117 21.60 2.43 5.11
C SER A 117 20.62 2.08 4.00
N VAL A 118 19.70 3.01 3.73
CA VAL A 118 18.74 2.90 2.63
C VAL A 118 19.50 3.00 1.31
N GLY A 119 19.40 1.96 0.49
CA GLY A 119 20.06 1.89 -0.82
C GLY A 119 19.44 2.82 -1.86
N SER A 120 20.20 3.11 -2.93
CA SER A 120 19.80 4.03 -4.00
C SER A 120 18.52 3.63 -4.73
N GLY A 121 18.26 2.32 -4.87
CA GLY A 121 17.05 1.78 -5.47
C GLY A 121 15.78 2.22 -4.75
N ALA A 122 15.76 2.18 -3.42
CA ALA A 122 14.61 2.64 -2.64
C ALA A 122 14.32 4.14 -2.85
N TRP A 123 15.36 4.97 -2.92
CA TRP A 123 15.22 6.40 -3.22
C TRP A 123 14.71 6.65 -4.65
N ILE A 124 15.21 5.89 -5.64
CA ILE A 124 14.75 6.00 -7.03
C ILE A 124 13.30 5.54 -7.15
N ALA A 125 12.89 4.48 -6.44
CA ALA A 125 11.50 4.06 -6.34
C ALA A 125 10.61 5.17 -5.80
N LEU A 126 11.04 5.82 -4.72
CA LEU A 126 10.33 6.96 -4.12
C LEU A 126 10.18 8.12 -5.11
N ILE A 127 11.25 8.50 -5.81
CA ILE A 127 11.21 9.56 -6.83
C ILE A 127 10.25 9.20 -7.96
N GLY A 128 10.33 7.98 -8.49
CA GLY A 128 9.42 7.50 -9.53
C GLY A 128 7.96 7.55 -9.10
N ALA A 129 7.68 7.16 -7.85
CA ALA A 129 6.35 7.24 -7.27
C ALA A 129 5.86 8.69 -7.12
N VAL A 130 6.71 9.62 -6.64
CA VAL A 130 6.37 11.05 -6.55
C VAL A 130 6.01 11.61 -7.93
N VAL A 131 6.83 11.34 -8.95
CA VAL A 131 6.57 11.78 -10.33
C VAL A 131 5.23 11.25 -10.83
N ALA A 132 4.95 9.96 -10.61
CA ALA A 132 3.69 9.34 -11.02
C ALA A 132 2.49 9.94 -10.29
N THR A 133 2.59 10.19 -8.98
CA THR A 133 1.53 10.77 -8.15
C THR A 133 1.23 12.22 -8.54
N VAL A 134 2.25 13.05 -8.75
CA VAL A 134 2.06 14.46 -9.17
C VAL A 134 1.41 14.51 -10.56
N ALA A 135 1.87 13.69 -11.50
CA ALA A 135 1.32 13.63 -12.84
C ALA A 135 -0.15 13.18 -12.84
N SER A 136 -0.48 12.14 -12.08
CA SER A 136 -1.83 11.58 -11.99
C SER A 136 -2.82 12.51 -11.27
N LEU A 137 -2.42 13.14 -10.16
CA LEU A 137 -3.21 14.17 -9.48
C LEU A 137 -3.45 15.39 -10.38
N SER A 138 -2.42 15.87 -11.09
CA SER A 138 -2.57 16.97 -12.05
C SER A 138 -3.54 16.61 -13.19
N TRP A 139 -3.66 15.32 -13.52
CA TRP A 139 -4.62 14.85 -14.51
C TRP A 139 -6.02 14.88 -13.94
N MET A 140 -6.25 14.37 -12.73
CA MET A 140 -7.55 14.46 -12.06
C MET A 140 -8.01 15.92 -11.87
N ALA A 141 -7.09 16.85 -11.64
CA ALA A 141 -7.43 18.26 -11.50
C ALA A 141 -8.09 18.86 -12.76
N VAL A 142 -7.72 18.37 -13.96
CA VAL A 142 -8.16 18.95 -15.25
C VAL A 142 -9.08 18.02 -16.04
N GLY A 143 -9.07 16.71 -15.76
CA GLY A 143 -9.80 15.70 -16.54
C GLY A 143 -11.31 15.95 -16.55
N ALA A 144 -11.95 15.69 -17.69
CA ALA A 144 -13.40 15.78 -17.84
C ALA A 144 -14.08 14.52 -17.30
N TYR A 145 -14.16 14.40 -15.97
CA TYR A 145 -14.85 13.33 -15.26
C TYR A 145 -16.08 13.88 -14.55
N GLY A 146 -17.18 13.15 -14.62
CA GLY A 146 -18.45 13.52 -14.01
C GLY A 146 -19.14 12.31 -13.40
N PRO A 147 -20.04 12.53 -12.43
CA PRO A 147 -20.79 11.44 -11.82
C PRO A 147 -21.88 10.94 -12.78
N HIS A 148 -22.05 9.63 -12.89
CA HIS A 148 -23.07 8.99 -13.73
C HIS A 148 -24.50 9.32 -13.25
N ARG A 149 -24.65 9.57 -11.95
CA ARG A 149 -25.90 10.05 -11.34
C ARG A 149 -25.60 11.30 -10.52
N PRO A 150 -26.48 12.31 -10.51
CA PRO A 150 -26.26 13.52 -9.75
C PRO A 150 -26.00 13.17 -8.28
N LEU A 151 -24.90 13.69 -7.73
CA LEU A 151 -24.58 13.45 -6.34
C LEU A 151 -25.58 14.17 -5.45
N ARG A 152 -26.04 13.49 -4.40
CA ARG A 152 -26.93 14.10 -3.41
C ARG A 152 -26.20 15.27 -2.75
N ARG A 153 -26.89 16.41 -2.60
CA ARG A 153 -26.45 17.58 -1.82
C ARG A 153 -26.64 17.33 -0.31
N ARG A 154 -26.07 16.23 0.17
CA ARG A 154 -26.01 15.87 1.58
C ARG A 154 -24.69 15.19 1.86
N VAL A 155 -24.24 15.32 3.10
CA VAL A 155 -23.06 14.60 3.57
C VAL A 155 -23.37 13.10 3.60
N SER A 156 -22.50 12.30 2.98
CA SER A 156 -22.61 10.84 3.00
C SER A 156 -22.02 10.28 4.29
N GLY A 157 -22.83 9.61 5.10
CA GLY A 157 -22.37 9.04 6.37
C GLY A 157 -21.37 7.88 6.21
N GLY A 158 -21.47 7.09 5.14
CA GLY A 158 -20.64 5.89 4.94
C GLY A 158 -19.12 6.17 4.93
N PRO A 159 -18.61 7.06 4.07
CA PRO A 159 -17.19 7.39 4.06
C PRO A 159 -16.69 8.02 5.37
N ILE A 160 -17.54 8.80 6.05
CA ILE A 160 -17.20 9.38 7.37
C ILE A 160 -17.03 8.26 8.41
N PHE A 161 -18.00 7.35 8.49
CA PHE A 161 -17.96 6.23 9.42
C PHE A 161 -16.73 5.34 9.19
N LEU A 162 -16.43 5.00 7.93
CA LEU A 162 -15.26 4.20 7.59
C LEU A 162 -13.95 4.96 7.87
N GLY A 163 -13.88 6.25 7.57
CA GLY A 163 -12.71 7.09 7.88
C GLY A 163 -12.46 7.21 9.38
N ALA A 164 -13.50 7.44 10.18
CA ALA A 164 -13.40 7.50 11.64
C ALA A 164 -12.98 6.15 12.23
N THR A 165 -13.58 5.05 11.76
CA THR A 165 -13.19 3.69 12.15
C THR A 165 -11.73 3.40 11.79
N ALA A 166 -11.27 3.87 10.63
CA ALA A 166 -9.87 3.73 10.22
C ALA A 166 -8.91 4.49 11.15
N ILE A 167 -9.26 5.70 11.60
CA ILE A 167 -8.44 6.43 12.59
C ILE A 167 -8.37 5.64 13.91
N LEU A 168 -9.50 5.14 14.41
CA LEU A 168 -9.51 4.34 15.64
C LEU A 168 -8.64 3.08 15.50
N MET A 169 -8.72 2.39 14.36
CA MET A 169 -7.88 1.22 14.08
C MET A 169 -6.40 1.59 13.93
N ALA A 170 -6.07 2.78 13.44
CA ALA A 170 -4.69 3.25 13.38
C ALA A 170 -4.12 3.51 14.78
N VAL A 171 -4.94 4.04 15.69
CA VAL A 171 -4.58 4.20 17.11
C VAL A 171 -4.42 2.83 17.79
N VAL A 172 -5.28 1.85 17.48
CA VAL A 172 -5.08 0.48 17.97
C VAL A 172 -3.78 -0.10 17.40
N SER A 173 -3.50 0.11 16.11
CA SER A 173 -2.29 -0.36 15.45
C SER A 173 -1.01 0.18 16.09
N ILE A 174 -0.94 1.46 16.45
CA ILE A 174 0.28 2.04 17.06
C ILE A 174 0.57 1.47 18.45
N PHE A 175 -0.45 1.20 19.28
CA PHE A 175 -0.29 0.61 20.62
C PHE A 175 -0.29 -0.93 20.62
N SER A 176 -0.54 -1.54 19.47
CA SER A 176 -0.48 -2.99 19.34
C SER A 176 0.94 -3.46 19.12
N MET A 177 1.19 -4.72 19.43
CA MET A 177 2.44 -5.42 19.15
C MET A 177 2.73 -5.42 17.64
N TRP A 178 3.84 -4.82 17.23
CA TRP A 178 4.38 -4.89 15.86
C TRP A 178 5.44 -5.99 15.74
N HIS A 179 6.19 -6.23 16.81
CA HIS A 179 7.17 -7.32 16.91
C HIS A 179 6.90 -8.16 18.15
N LEU A 180 7.01 -9.48 18.00
CA LEU A 180 7.06 -10.43 19.09
C LEU A 180 8.27 -11.31 18.92
N ASP A 181 9.23 -11.16 19.83
CA ASP A 181 10.40 -12.02 19.89
C ASP A 181 10.28 -12.96 21.09
N GLU A 182 10.05 -14.25 20.80
CA GLU A 182 10.01 -15.36 21.76
C GLU A 182 11.19 -16.32 21.52
N ARG A 183 12.22 -15.90 20.78
CA ARG A 183 13.37 -16.75 20.41
C ARG A 183 14.25 -17.17 21.60
N GLY A 184 13.86 -16.83 22.84
CA GLY A 184 14.51 -17.28 24.07
C GLY A 184 16.02 -17.07 24.04
N GLY A 185 16.47 -15.84 24.28
CA GLY A 185 17.88 -15.61 24.61
C GLY A 185 18.15 -16.09 26.03
N VAL A 186 19.03 -17.08 26.22
CA VAL A 186 19.62 -17.30 27.54
C VAL A 186 20.55 -16.12 27.76
N VAL A 187 20.12 -15.13 28.54
CA VAL A 187 21.06 -14.20 29.14
C VAL A 187 21.87 -15.02 30.13
N MET A 188 23.02 -15.56 29.68
CA MET A 188 24.05 -16.07 30.59
C MET A 188 24.57 -14.86 31.35
N THR A 189 23.94 -14.52 32.47
CA THR A 189 24.51 -13.51 33.37
C THR A 189 25.88 -14.01 33.82
N PRO A 190 26.84 -13.10 34.08
CA PRO A 190 28.15 -13.48 34.59
C PRO A 190 28.06 -14.38 35.84
N GLU A 191 27.03 -14.22 36.66
CA GLU A 191 26.77 -15.10 37.81
C GLU A 191 26.39 -16.54 37.40
N ILE A 192 25.52 -16.73 36.40
CA ILE A 192 25.12 -18.09 35.94
C ILE A 192 26.31 -18.79 35.27
N GLN A 193 27.13 -18.04 34.52
CA GLN A 193 28.35 -18.57 33.91
C GLN A 193 29.37 -18.98 34.98
N ALA A 194 29.55 -18.16 36.02
CA ALA A 194 30.43 -18.46 37.16
C ALA A 194 29.94 -19.68 37.96
N GLU A 195 28.63 -19.84 38.15
CA GLU A 195 28.04 -21.00 38.84
C GLU A 195 28.24 -22.30 38.03
N MET A 196 28.08 -22.23 36.70
CA MET A 196 28.37 -23.35 35.81
C MET A 196 29.86 -23.71 35.77
N ASP A 197 30.74 -22.72 35.79
CA ASP A 197 32.19 -22.95 35.76
C ASP A 197 32.70 -23.46 37.11
N ALA A 198 32.13 -23.02 38.23
CA ALA A 198 32.38 -23.59 39.56
C ALA A 198 31.96 -25.07 39.64
N LEU A 199 30.81 -25.44 39.06
CA LEU A 199 30.38 -26.85 39.00
C LEU A 199 31.28 -27.71 38.11
N LYS A 200 31.77 -27.17 36.98
CA LYS A 200 32.77 -27.86 36.14
C LYS A 200 34.11 -28.01 36.86
N GLU A 201 34.50 -27.02 37.65
CA GLU A 201 35.75 -27.05 38.41
C GLU A 201 35.67 -28.05 39.57
N ALA A 202 34.55 -28.08 40.31
CA ALA A 202 34.28 -29.08 41.34
C ALA A 202 34.24 -30.52 40.78
N ALA A 203 33.66 -30.71 39.59
CA ALA A 203 33.69 -32.01 38.90
C ALA A 203 35.10 -32.42 38.44
N LYS A 204 35.95 -31.46 38.05
CA LYS A 204 37.36 -31.72 37.70
C LYS A 204 38.24 -31.97 38.93
N ALA A 205 37.93 -31.34 40.06
CA ALA A 205 38.59 -31.53 41.34
C ALA A 205 38.23 -32.88 42.00
N GLY A 206 37.16 -33.54 41.55
CA GLY A 206 36.68 -34.82 42.07
C GLY A 206 35.72 -34.69 43.25
N ASP A 207 35.27 -33.48 43.58
CA ASP A 207 34.33 -33.21 44.69
C ASP A 207 32.89 -33.57 44.33
N ILE A 208 32.55 -33.60 43.03
CA ILE A 208 31.21 -33.95 42.52
C ILE A 208 31.35 -34.99 41.41
N ASP A 209 30.47 -35.98 41.41
CA ASP A 209 30.37 -36.94 40.31
C ASP A 209 30.05 -36.23 38.97
N PRO A 210 30.79 -36.52 37.88
CA PRO A 210 30.59 -35.86 36.58
C PRO A 210 29.17 -35.99 36.02
N GLY A 211 28.44 -37.07 36.33
CA GLY A 211 27.05 -37.26 35.91
C GLY A 211 26.09 -36.36 36.67
N VAL A 212 26.34 -36.13 37.96
CA VAL A 212 25.57 -35.20 38.79
C VAL A 212 25.83 -33.76 38.37
N ALA A 213 27.08 -33.37 38.16
CA ALA A 213 27.44 -32.03 37.67
C ALA A 213 26.83 -31.73 36.29
N ALA A 214 26.83 -32.71 35.38
CA ALA A 214 26.16 -32.56 34.07
C ALA A 214 24.64 -32.36 34.21
N THR A 215 24.01 -33.04 35.17
CA THR A 215 22.58 -32.91 35.46
C THR A 215 22.26 -31.55 36.08
N GLU A 216 23.07 -31.09 37.04
CA GLU A 216 22.90 -29.77 37.66
C GLU A 216 23.15 -28.62 36.67
N ILE A 217 24.16 -28.74 35.80
CA ILE A 217 24.36 -27.80 34.69
C ILE A 217 23.14 -27.79 33.76
N GLN A 218 22.53 -28.94 33.49
CA GLN A 218 21.28 -28.98 32.71
C GLN A 218 20.10 -28.37 33.45
N VAL A 219 20.00 -28.51 34.77
CA VAL A 219 18.97 -27.87 35.59
C VAL A 219 19.18 -26.36 35.66
N ILE A 220 20.41 -25.87 35.81
CA ILE A 220 20.75 -24.44 35.77
C ILE A 220 20.44 -23.87 34.38
N ARG A 221 20.83 -24.58 33.32
CA ARG A 221 20.49 -24.23 31.93
C ARG A 221 18.96 -24.25 31.69
N ALA A 222 18.22 -25.15 32.34
CA ALA A 222 16.77 -25.23 32.27
C ALA A 222 16.07 -24.16 33.12
N LYS A 223 16.67 -23.72 34.23
CA LYS A 223 16.20 -22.59 35.05
C LYS A 223 16.49 -21.24 34.41
N ALA A 224 17.62 -21.10 33.70
CA ALA A 224 17.96 -19.95 32.88
C ALA A 224 17.08 -19.83 31.60
N LYS A 225 16.21 -20.81 31.36
CA LYS A 225 15.26 -20.86 30.24
C LYS A 225 14.01 -20.01 30.50
N GLN A 226 14.15 -18.84 31.09
CA GLN A 226 13.02 -17.92 31.30
C GLN A 226 12.99 -16.83 30.24
N ASP A 227 12.23 -17.10 29.18
CA ASP A 227 11.12 -16.25 28.73
C ASP A 227 11.37 -14.72 28.72
N GLU A 228 12.44 -14.25 28.09
CA GLU A 228 12.48 -12.84 27.70
C GLU A 228 11.66 -12.67 26.41
N ARG A 229 10.34 -12.69 26.58
CA ARG A 229 9.36 -12.32 25.55
C ARG A 229 9.45 -10.81 25.34
N ILE A 230 9.99 -10.38 24.21
CA ILE A 230 10.09 -8.95 23.88
C ILE A 230 8.90 -8.58 23.00
N ILE A 231 8.04 -7.70 23.51
CA ILE A 231 6.90 -7.12 22.80
C ILE A 231 7.27 -5.68 22.45
N ILE A 232 7.34 -5.37 21.16
CA ILE A 232 7.62 -4.01 20.68
C ILE A 232 6.37 -3.47 19.98
N ASP A 233 5.89 -2.31 20.43
CA ASP A 233 4.74 -1.64 19.85
C ASP A 233 5.10 -0.82 18.58
N GLY A 234 4.11 -0.15 17.99
CA GLY A 234 4.27 0.60 16.73
C GLY A 234 4.87 2.00 16.88
N SER A 235 5.07 2.46 18.11
CA SER A 235 5.69 3.75 18.46
C SER A 235 7.07 3.61 19.10
N ASP A 236 7.40 2.43 19.61
CA ASP A 236 8.63 2.14 20.32
C ASP A 236 9.87 2.50 19.46
N PRO A 237 10.85 3.24 20.03
CA PRO A 237 12.13 3.52 19.39
C PRO A 237 12.88 2.29 18.88
N ALA A 238 12.78 1.16 19.56
CA ALA A 238 13.41 -0.10 19.20
C ALA A 238 12.69 -0.85 18.06
N GLY A 239 11.50 -0.40 17.66
CA GLY A 239 10.69 -1.00 16.61
C GLY A 239 10.87 -0.37 15.24
N VAL A 240 10.17 -0.93 14.24
CA VAL A 240 10.22 -0.48 12.85
C VAL A 240 9.63 0.92 12.64
N GLY A 241 8.82 1.43 13.57
CA GLY A 241 8.26 2.79 13.59
C GLY A 241 7.08 3.04 12.64
N LEU A 242 6.62 2.02 11.90
CA LEU A 242 5.54 2.14 10.91
C LEU A 242 4.15 2.39 11.53
N GLY A 243 3.94 2.07 12.81
CA GLY A 243 2.69 2.35 13.52
C GLY A 243 2.37 3.85 13.56
N THR A 244 3.38 4.68 13.82
CA THR A 244 3.26 6.15 13.83
C THR A 244 2.79 6.68 12.47
N TRP A 245 3.34 6.14 11.38
CA TRP A 245 2.98 6.57 10.02
C TRP A 245 1.63 6.05 9.57
N THR A 246 1.18 4.92 10.14
CA THR A 246 -0.20 4.43 9.97
C THR A 246 -1.21 5.43 10.49
N VAL A 247 -0.93 6.06 11.64
CA VAL A 247 -1.78 7.14 12.17
C VAL A 247 -1.73 8.37 11.26
N ALA A 248 -0.54 8.83 10.88
CA ALA A 248 -0.39 10.02 10.05
C ALA A 248 -1.10 9.90 8.69
N PHE A 249 -0.86 8.81 7.95
CA PHE A 249 -1.53 8.57 6.68
C PHE A 249 -2.99 8.16 6.86
N GLY A 250 -3.33 7.52 7.99
CA GLY A 250 -4.71 7.21 8.36
C GLY A 250 -5.57 8.46 8.50
N ILE A 251 -5.06 9.48 9.20
CA ILE A 251 -5.70 10.79 9.33
C ILE A 251 -5.84 11.47 7.96
N ALA A 252 -4.76 11.51 7.17
CA ALA A 252 -4.81 12.10 5.83
C ALA A 252 -5.83 11.40 4.91
N GLY A 253 -5.91 10.07 4.97
CA GLY A 253 -6.89 9.27 4.25
C GLY A 253 -8.31 9.52 4.71
N ALA A 254 -8.53 9.65 6.02
CA ALA A 254 -9.83 9.99 6.59
C ALA A 254 -10.29 11.40 6.20
N ILE A 255 -9.37 12.37 6.10
CA ILE A 255 -9.67 13.69 5.52
C ILE A 255 -10.12 13.54 4.07
N GLY A 256 -9.41 12.74 3.26
CA GLY A 256 -9.84 12.41 1.90
C GLY A 256 -11.25 11.80 1.85
N ALA A 257 -11.57 10.89 2.76
CA ALA A 257 -12.88 10.27 2.88
C ALA A 257 -13.97 11.29 3.28
N ALA A 258 -13.66 12.23 4.18
CA ALA A 258 -14.56 13.32 4.56
C ALA A 258 -14.81 14.29 3.39
N VAL A 259 -13.78 14.60 2.59
CA VAL A 259 -13.94 15.37 1.35
C VAL A 259 -14.84 14.61 0.38
N ALA A 260 -14.65 13.30 0.20
CA ALA A 260 -15.52 12.45 -0.63
C ALA A 260 -16.98 12.45 -0.15
N ALA A 261 -17.19 12.44 1.17
CA ALA A 261 -18.50 12.52 1.78
C ALA A 261 -19.24 13.84 1.49
N GLY A 262 -18.51 14.90 1.12
CA GLY A 262 -19.06 16.24 0.90
C GLY A 262 -18.92 17.18 2.09
N ALA A 263 -18.11 16.83 3.10
CA ALA A 263 -17.88 17.68 4.27
C ALA A 263 -17.14 18.99 3.92
N ALA A 264 -16.32 18.98 2.87
CA ALA A 264 -15.61 20.17 2.35
C ALA A 264 -16.35 20.83 1.15
N GLY A 265 -17.66 20.66 1.08
CA GLY A 265 -18.53 21.16 0.01
C GLY A 265 -18.92 20.10 -1.03
N PHE A 266 -19.93 20.44 -1.84
CA PHE A 266 -20.60 19.49 -2.75
C PHE A 266 -20.04 19.47 -4.17
N GLY A 267 -18.84 19.99 -4.41
CA GLY A 267 -18.23 19.96 -5.75
C GLY A 267 -17.84 18.55 -6.17
N ASP A 268 -18.43 18.05 -7.26
CA ASP A 268 -18.23 16.68 -7.76
C ASP A 268 -16.74 16.32 -7.93
N ARG A 269 -15.96 17.22 -8.54
CA ARG A 269 -14.52 17.03 -8.74
C ARG A 269 -13.77 16.89 -7.41
N ARG A 270 -14.07 17.71 -6.40
CA ARG A 270 -13.40 17.65 -5.10
C ARG A 270 -13.70 16.33 -4.41
N ARG A 271 -14.96 15.88 -4.45
CA ARG A 271 -15.38 14.62 -3.85
C ARG A 271 -14.71 13.43 -4.52
N TRP A 272 -14.61 13.45 -5.84
CA TRP A 272 -13.89 12.44 -6.62
C TRP A 272 -12.41 12.36 -6.24
N ILE A 273 -11.70 13.50 -6.25
CA ILE A 273 -10.30 13.58 -5.84
C ILE A 273 -10.12 13.09 -4.39
N GLY A 274 -10.96 13.55 -3.46
CA GLY A 274 -10.91 13.12 -2.06
C GLY A 274 -11.08 11.60 -1.91
N GLY A 275 -12.02 11.00 -2.66
CA GLY A 275 -12.23 9.56 -2.65
C GLY A 275 -11.04 8.79 -3.20
N THR A 276 -10.45 9.23 -4.31
CA THR A 276 -9.27 8.60 -4.90
C THR A 276 -8.03 8.74 -4.02
N VAL A 277 -7.85 9.89 -3.36
CA VAL A 277 -6.77 10.10 -2.37
C VAL A 277 -6.93 9.16 -1.18
N ALA A 278 -8.14 9.04 -0.63
CA ALA A 278 -8.42 8.08 0.45
C ALA A 278 -8.10 6.63 0.03
N MET A 279 -8.45 6.26 -1.20
CA MET A 279 -8.12 4.95 -1.76
C MET A 279 -6.61 4.74 -1.87
N GLY A 280 -5.87 5.71 -2.38
CA GLY A 280 -4.42 5.57 -2.58
C GLY A 280 -3.64 5.53 -1.27
N LEU A 281 -3.99 6.39 -0.32
CA LEU A 281 -3.41 6.35 1.03
C LEU A 281 -3.74 5.03 1.73
N GLY A 282 -5.00 4.57 1.64
CA GLY A 282 -5.41 3.30 2.22
C GLY A 282 -4.65 2.10 1.63
N LEU A 283 -4.59 2.00 0.30
CA LEU A 283 -3.85 0.93 -0.36
C LEU A 283 -2.34 1.01 -0.08
N GLY A 284 -1.78 2.21 0.08
CA GLY A 284 -0.39 2.42 0.48
C GLY A 284 -0.06 1.96 1.90
N ILE A 285 -0.96 2.23 2.86
CA ILE A 285 -0.84 1.72 4.23
C ILE A 285 -0.85 0.19 4.24
N ALA A 286 -1.80 -0.41 3.52
CA ALA A 286 -1.83 -1.86 3.35
C ALA A 286 -0.55 -2.38 2.67
N GLY A 287 -0.01 -1.64 1.70
CA GLY A 287 1.20 -1.95 0.98
C GLY A 287 2.44 -2.07 1.87
N TYR A 288 2.77 -1.05 2.66
CA TYR A 288 3.94 -1.19 3.56
C TYR A 288 3.70 -2.20 4.69
N SER A 289 2.46 -2.35 5.16
CA SER A 289 2.15 -3.32 6.22
C SER A 289 2.33 -4.74 5.72
N LEU A 290 1.88 -5.02 4.50
CA LEU A 290 2.13 -6.29 3.82
C LEU A 290 3.62 -6.47 3.51
N GLY A 291 4.31 -5.42 3.08
CA GLY A 291 5.75 -5.46 2.82
C GLY A 291 6.55 -5.83 4.07
N PHE A 292 6.15 -5.30 5.22
CA PHE A 292 6.73 -5.64 6.52
C PHE A 292 6.48 -7.10 6.89
N VAL A 293 5.22 -7.54 6.90
CA VAL A 293 4.83 -8.92 7.22
C VAL A 293 5.50 -9.92 6.28
N ALA A 294 5.44 -9.69 4.97
CA ALA A 294 6.01 -10.59 3.98
C ALA A 294 7.54 -10.67 4.05
N THR A 295 8.21 -9.57 4.42
CA THR A 295 9.66 -9.59 4.68
C THR A 295 10.00 -10.50 5.84
N LEU A 296 9.24 -10.44 6.94
CA LEU A 296 9.46 -11.29 8.11
C LEU A 296 9.08 -12.74 7.87
N VAL A 297 7.88 -13.01 7.32
CA VAL A 297 7.41 -14.38 7.06
C VAL A 297 8.36 -15.17 6.15
N ARG A 298 9.10 -14.49 5.27
CA ARG A 298 10.07 -15.14 4.38
C ARG A 298 11.29 -15.70 5.13
N VAL A 299 11.75 -15.04 6.19
CA VAL A 299 13.11 -15.26 6.74
C VAL A 299 13.18 -15.35 8.26
N ALA A 300 12.09 -15.06 8.98
CA ALA A 300 12.10 -15.02 10.43
C ALA A 300 12.43 -16.40 11.02
N ASP A 301 13.26 -16.40 12.07
CA ASP A 301 13.55 -17.59 12.84
C ASP A 301 12.27 -18.09 13.52
N GLN A 302 12.30 -19.37 13.94
CA GLN A 302 11.23 -19.92 14.77
C GLN A 302 11.06 -19.08 16.05
N ASN A 303 9.80 -18.81 16.43
CA ASN A 303 9.42 -18.00 17.59
C ASN A 303 9.67 -16.48 17.44
N TYR A 304 9.82 -15.99 16.21
CA TYR A 304 9.66 -14.56 15.91
C TYR A 304 8.38 -14.32 15.10
N PHE A 305 7.56 -13.36 15.50
CA PHE A 305 6.28 -13.08 14.83
C PHE A 305 6.13 -11.61 14.45
N SER A 306 5.65 -11.37 13.23
CA SER A 306 5.06 -10.07 12.87
C SER A 306 3.77 -9.88 13.65
N GLY A 307 3.69 -8.82 14.45
CA GLY A 307 2.61 -8.66 15.42
C GLY A 307 1.29 -8.13 14.83
N VAL A 308 0.25 -8.18 15.67
CA VAL A 308 -1.14 -7.78 15.36
C VAL A 308 -1.26 -6.31 14.93
N GLY A 309 -0.33 -5.43 15.33
CA GLY A 309 -0.29 -4.04 14.91
C GLY A 309 -0.19 -3.85 13.40
N ALA A 310 0.59 -4.69 12.71
CA ALA A 310 0.68 -4.67 11.24
C ALA A 310 -0.63 -5.14 10.58
N MET A 311 -1.35 -6.08 11.21
CA MET A 311 -2.69 -6.50 10.76
C MET A 311 -3.71 -5.36 10.88
N PHE A 312 -3.73 -4.65 12.00
CA PHE A 312 -4.59 -3.48 12.15
C PHE A 312 -4.26 -2.39 11.13
N ALA A 313 -2.99 -2.16 10.82
CA ALA A 313 -2.61 -1.25 9.75
C ALA A 313 -3.17 -1.68 8.38
N MET A 314 -3.16 -2.98 8.04
CA MET A 314 -3.85 -3.47 6.84
C MET A 314 -5.36 -3.22 6.85
N PHE A 315 -6.03 -3.33 8.01
CA PHE A 315 -7.45 -2.97 8.14
C PHE A 315 -7.70 -1.48 7.98
N VAL A 316 -6.85 -0.61 8.53
CA VAL A 316 -6.89 0.84 8.26
C VAL A 316 -6.86 1.09 6.75
N GLY A 317 -5.93 0.45 6.05
CA GLY A 317 -5.80 0.56 4.60
C GLY A 317 -7.06 0.12 3.85
N SER A 318 -7.62 -1.02 4.23
CA SER A 318 -8.83 -1.59 3.63
C SER A 318 -10.06 -0.71 3.85
N LEU A 319 -10.23 -0.15 5.05
CA LEU A 319 -11.34 0.74 5.40
C LEU A 319 -11.30 2.04 4.61
N LEU A 320 -10.12 2.65 4.48
CA LEU A 320 -9.93 3.88 3.70
C LEU A 320 -10.15 3.65 2.20
N PHE A 321 -9.68 2.51 1.68
CA PHE A 321 -9.98 2.11 0.32
C PHE A 321 -11.48 1.94 0.09
N ALA A 322 -12.17 1.24 0.99
CA ALA A 322 -13.62 1.08 0.93
C ALA A 322 -14.35 2.45 0.97
N ALA A 323 -13.91 3.36 1.84
CA ALA A 323 -14.49 4.69 2.04
C ALA A 323 -14.52 5.52 0.75
N GLY A 324 -13.42 5.52 -0.01
CA GLY A 324 -13.36 6.21 -1.31
C GLY A 324 -14.05 5.46 -2.44
N SER A 325 -13.92 4.12 -2.46
CA SER A 325 -14.35 3.30 -3.60
C SER A 325 -15.84 3.42 -3.91
N GLY A 326 -16.70 3.56 -2.90
CA GLY A 326 -18.15 3.67 -3.10
C GLY A 326 -18.56 4.86 -3.96
N LEU A 327 -17.86 5.99 -3.81
CA LEU A 327 -18.10 7.21 -4.59
C LEU A 327 -17.39 7.18 -5.94
N VAL A 328 -16.10 6.83 -5.94
CA VAL A 328 -15.26 6.86 -7.16
C VAL A 328 -15.81 5.93 -8.24
N LYS A 329 -16.40 4.79 -7.86
CA LYS A 329 -17.04 3.85 -8.81
C LYS A 329 -18.18 4.47 -9.63
N GLY A 330 -18.79 5.56 -9.16
CA GLY A 330 -19.86 6.27 -9.86
C GLY A 330 -19.39 7.37 -10.81
N PHE A 331 -18.08 7.63 -10.90
CA PHE A 331 -17.51 8.61 -11.82
C PHE A 331 -17.09 7.96 -13.13
N GLU A 332 -17.42 8.62 -14.24
CA GLU A 332 -17.03 8.21 -15.58
C GLU A 332 -16.51 9.43 -16.34
N ARG A 333 -15.77 9.17 -17.42
CA ARG A 333 -15.35 10.23 -18.33
C ARG A 333 -16.60 10.86 -18.96
N ALA A 334 -16.74 12.17 -18.84
CA ALA A 334 -17.86 12.91 -19.43
C ALA A 334 -17.84 12.77 -20.95
N LYS A 335 -19.00 12.46 -21.55
CA LYS A 335 -19.17 12.48 -23.00
C LYS A 335 -19.19 13.95 -23.44
N VAL A 336 -18.15 14.38 -24.16
CA VAL A 336 -18.15 15.66 -24.85
C VAL A 336 -18.97 15.45 -26.12
N TYR A 337 -20.24 15.86 -26.10
CA TYR A 337 -21.04 15.92 -27.31
C TYR A 337 -20.44 17.01 -28.19
N ARG A 338 -20.03 16.66 -29.41
CA ARG A 338 -19.74 17.66 -30.42
C ARG A 338 -21.06 18.40 -30.67
N GLU A 339 -21.07 19.71 -30.50
CA GLU A 339 -22.20 20.52 -30.95
C GLU A 339 -22.40 20.25 -32.44
N ILE A 340 -23.49 19.56 -32.78
CA ILE A 340 -23.92 19.44 -34.17
C ILE A 340 -24.50 20.83 -34.47
N SER A 341 -23.82 21.60 -35.32
CA SER A 341 -24.40 22.82 -35.87
C SER A 341 -25.68 22.43 -36.60
N VAL A 342 -26.82 22.77 -36.01
CA VAL A 342 -28.14 22.69 -36.67
C VAL A 342 -28.17 23.80 -37.71
N GLY A 343 -27.44 23.60 -38.81
CA GLY A 343 -27.27 24.56 -39.90
C GLY A 343 -27.27 23.92 -41.28
N ASP A 344 -26.95 22.61 -41.39
CA ASP A 344 -26.83 21.92 -42.69
C ASP A 344 -28.06 21.06 -43.06
N VAL A 345 -29.20 21.21 -42.36
CA VAL A 345 -30.44 20.44 -42.67
C VAL A 345 -31.47 21.26 -43.47
N VAL A 346 -31.16 22.50 -43.88
CA VAL A 346 -32.03 23.28 -44.76
C VAL A 346 -31.46 23.34 -46.17
N SER A 347 -31.45 22.20 -46.85
CA SER A 347 -31.41 22.08 -48.31
C SER A 347 -31.89 20.68 -48.71
N ALA A 348 -33.03 20.26 -48.15
CA ALA A 348 -33.84 19.23 -48.78
C ALA A 348 -34.97 19.96 -49.51
N GLU A 349 -34.75 20.12 -50.80
CA GLU A 349 -35.70 20.54 -51.82
C GLU A 349 -37.11 20.02 -51.51
N SER A 350 -38.04 20.95 -51.29
CA SER A 350 -39.46 20.66 -51.14
C SER A 350 -40.01 20.11 -52.45
N PRO A 351 -40.60 18.90 -52.51
CA PRO A 351 -41.28 18.44 -53.71
C PRO A 351 -42.54 19.27 -53.91
N SER A 352 -42.62 19.93 -55.06
CA SER A 352 -43.81 20.65 -55.53
C SER A 352 -45.02 19.70 -55.60
N LEU A 353 -46.04 19.99 -54.81
CA LEU A 353 -47.37 19.40 -54.95
C LEU A 353 -48.07 20.02 -56.15
N THR A 354 -47.93 19.41 -57.33
CA THR A 354 -48.87 19.60 -58.45
C THR A 354 -49.05 18.31 -59.22
N ALA A 355 -50.31 17.85 -59.22
CA ALA A 355 -50.97 17.00 -60.22
C ALA A 355 -50.42 15.57 -60.44
N ASP A 356 -51.14 14.59 -59.89
CA ASP A 356 -51.89 13.69 -60.76
C ASP A 356 -53.13 13.15 -60.05
N ALA A 357 -54.28 13.52 -60.59
CA ALA A 357 -55.58 12.97 -60.28
C ALA A 357 -56.03 12.20 -61.51
N ALA A 358 -55.78 10.89 -61.53
CA ALA A 358 -56.47 9.93 -62.39
C ALA A 358 -56.20 8.52 -61.85
N ASP A 359 -57.24 7.69 -61.83
CA ASP A 359 -57.25 6.27 -61.48
C ASP A 359 -56.98 5.90 -60.02
N ASP A 360 -58.05 5.91 -59.22
CA ASP A 360 -58.55 4.67 -58.62
C ASP A 360 -59.90 4.95 -57.92
N ALA A 361 -60.90 5.24 -58.76
CA ALA A 361 -62.30 5.25 -58.38
C ALA A 361 -62.94 3.89 -58.72
N GLU A 362 -62.38 2.78 -58.23
CA GLU A 362 -63.04 1.47 -58.33
C GLU A 362 -62.50 0.46 -57.30
N LYS A 363 -62.97 0.57 -56.05
CA LYS A 363 -63.29 -0.56 -55.15
C LYS A 363 -63.65 -0.06 -53.74
N ALA A 364 -64.88 0.44 -53.63
CA ALA A 364 -65.64 0.36 -52.40
C ALA A 364 -66.98 -0.31 -52.72
N THR A 365 -67.53 -1.08 -51.76
CA THR A 365 -68.70 -1.99 -51.80
C THR A 365 -68.33 -3.40 -52.25
N VAL A 366 -68.46 -4.47 -51.44
CA VAL A 366 -69.66 -5.10 -50.80
C VAL A 366 -69.14 -6.00 -49.64
N SER A 367 -69.41 -5.73 -48.36
CA SER A 367 -70.56 -6.08 -47.48
C SER A 367 -70.20 -7.12 -46.41
N SER A 368 -70.77 -6.87 -45.20
CA SER A 368 -71.05 -7.76 -44.05
C SER A 368 -69.89 -8.46 -43.34
#